data_AF-A0A8D0GTI4-F1
#
_entry.id   AF-A0A8D0GTI4-F1
#
_cell.length_a   1.000
_cell.length_b   1.000
_cell.length_c   1.000
_cell.angle_alpha   90.00
_cell.angle_beta   90.00
_cell.angle_gamma   90.00
#
_symmetry.space_group_name_H-M   'P 1'
#
loop_
_entity.id
_entity.type
_entity.pdbx_description
1 polymer ?
#
loop_
_entity_poly.entity_id
_entity_poly.type
_entity_poly.pdbx_seq_one_letter_code
_entity_poly.pdbx_strand_id
1 'polypeptide(L)'
;IDARDKQVLRSLRLELGAELLVEGLIIQYLYQEEILTENHVEVIKSQVTNHRKTMMFLDILPTRGPKAFDTFLDSLQAFPWIKEKLEKKRKETVPEDPAGDEEAYDL
;
A
#
# COMPACT_ATOMS: atom_id res chain seq x y z
N ILE A 1 1.68 -5.82 -9.53
CA ILE A 1 2.25 -4.85 -8.58
C ILE A 1 3.74 -5.17 -8.47
N ASP A 2 4.61 -4.17 -8.55
CA ASP A 2 6.07 -4.35 -8.52
C ASP A 2 6.51 -4.79 -7.11
N ALA A 3 7.67 -5.46 -6.98
CA ALA A 3 8.25 -5.83 -5.68
C ALA A 3 8.44 -4.59 -4.78
N ARG A 4 8.76 -3.45 -5.40
CA ARG A 4 8.85 -2.13 -4.75
C ARG A 4 7.52 -1.72 -4.14
N ASP A 5 6.43 -1.74 -4.91
CA ASP A 5 5.10 -1.37 -4.42
C ASP A 5 4.66 -2.29 -3.27
N LYS A 6 4.97 -3.59 -3.32
CA LYS A 6 4.70 -4.52 -2.20
C LYS A 6 5.48 -4.15 -0.94
N GLN A 7 6.74 -3.74 -1.08
CA GLN A 7 7.58 -3.34 0.05
C GLN A 7 7.10 -2.03 0.67
N VAL A 8 6.71 -1.06 -0.16
CA VAL A 8 6.07 0.19 0.27
C VAL A 8 4.82 -0.11 1.09
N LEU A 9 3.92 -0.95 0.57
CA LEU A 9 2.69 -1.35 1.25
C LEU A 9 2.97 -2.05 2.59
N ARG A 10 3.99 -2.93 2.64
CA ARG A 10 4.40 -3.61 3.88
C ARG A 10 4.93 -2.67 4.94
N SER A 11 5.84 -1.75 4.57
CA SER A 11 6.41 -0.78 5.50
C SER A 11 5.34 0.16 6.04
N LEU A 12 4.44 0.61 5.17
CA LEU A 12 3.36 1.51 5.54
C LEU A 12 2.19 0.81 6.22
N ARG A 13 2.10 -0.52 6.21
CA ARG A 13 1.01 -1.26 6.86
C ARG A 13 0.90 -0.95 8.36
N LEU A 14 2.04 -0.80 9.04
CA LEU A 14 2.08 -0.44 10.45
C LEU A 14 1.68 1.02 10.67
N GLU A 15 2.16 1.92 9.82
CA GLU A 15 1.92 3.36 9.95
C GLU A 15 0.48 3.74 9.57
N LEU A 16 -0.01 3.26 8.42
CA LEU A 16 -1.38 3.46 7.95
C LEU A 16 -2.40 2.77 8.84
N GLY A 17 -2.05 1.62 9.45
CA GLY A 17 -2.93 0.93 10.40
C GLY A 17 -3.28 1.76 11.64
N ALA A 18 -2.42 2.73 11.99
CA ALA A 18 -2.63 3.64 13.12
C ALA A 18 -3.29 4.97 12.70
N GLU A 19 -2.99 5.47 11.50
CA GLU A 19 -3.42 6.81 11.06
C GLU A 19 -4.68 6.81 10.15
N LEU A 20 -4.96 5.72 9.44
CA LEU A 20 -6.02 5.66 8.42
C LEU A 20 -7.37 5.31 9.07
N LEU A 21 -8.03 6.31 9.66
CA LEU A 21 -9.35 6.20 10.31
C LEU A 21 -10.55 6.28 9.36
N VAL A 22 -10.36 6.39 8.04
CA VAL A 22 -11.43 6.72 7.09
C VAL A 22 -11.47 5.73 5.92
N GLU A 23 -11.87 4.50 6.21
CA GLU A 23 -11.94 3.43 5.21
C GLU A 23 -13.16 3.47 4.30
N GLY A 24 -14.21 4.19 4.67
CA GLY A 24 -15.48 4.16 3.92
C GLY A 24 -15.34 4.69 2.49
N LEU A 25 -14.66 5.83 2.33
CA LEU A 25 -14.56 6.53 1.04
C LEU A 25 -13.56 5.87 0.09
N ILE A 26 -12.39 5.47 0.62
CA ILE A 26 -11.34 4.80 -0.16
C ILE A 26 -11.84 3.46 -0.69
N ILE A 27 -12.48 2.65 0.16
CA ILE A 27 -13.00 1.34 -0.25
C ILE A 27 -14.12 1.48 -1.29
N GLN A 28 -15.00 2.47 -1.16
CA GLN A 28 -16.03 2.73 -2.17
C GLN A 28 -15.42 3.13 -3.51
N TYR A 29 -14.44 4.02 -3.52
CA TYR A 29 -13.77 4.44 -4.75
C TYR A 29 -13.10 3.26 -5.45
N LEU A 30 -12.35 2.43 -4.70
CA LEU A 30 -11.69 1.25 -5.25
C LEU A 30 -12.65 0.16 -5.71
N TYR A 31 -13.84 0.08 -5.11
CA TYR A 31 -14.91 -0.80 -5.59
C TYR A 31 -15.50 -0.29 -6.92
N GLN A 32 -15.69 1.02 -7.06
CA GLN A 32 -16.14 1.64 -8.33
C GLN A 32 -15.13 1.45 -9.46
N GLU A 33 -13.84 1.52 -9.15
CA GLU A 33 -12.75 1.28 -10.09
C GLU A 33 -12.48 -0.21 -10.37
N GLU A 34 -13.36 -1.11 -9.90
CA GLU A 34 -13.26 -2.58 -10.04
C GLU A 34 -11.97 -3.19 -9.46
N ILE A 35 -11.26 -2.44 -8.62
CA ILE A 35 -10.07 -2.92 -7.90
C ILE A 35 -10.50 -3.84 -6.76
N LEU A 36 -11.51 -3.44 -5.99
CA LEU A 36 -12.11 -4.28 -4.95
C LEU A 36 -13.38 -4.95 -5.49
N THR A 37 -13.67 -6.13 -4.96
CA THR A 37 -14.94 -6.83 -5.25
C THR A 37 -15.85 -6.67 -4.04
N GLU A 38 -17.15 -6.90 -4.23
CA GLU A 38 -18.13 -6.84 -3.15
C GLU A 38 -17.71 -7.71 -1.96
N ASN A 39 -17.24 -8.93 -2.22
CA ASN A 39 -16.70 -9.83 -1.20
C ASN A 39 -15.53 -9.21 -0.42
N HIS A 40 -14.60 -8.51 -1.07
CA HIS A 40 -13.52 -7.81 -0.36
C HIS A 40 -14.05 -6.67 0.50
N VAL A 41 -15.00 -5.89 -0.04
CA VAL A 41 -15.63 -4.78 0.68
C VAL A 41 -16.34 -5.30 1.93
N GLU A 42 -17.10 -6.39 1.82
CA GLU A 42 -17.78 -7.01 2.95
C GLU A 42 -16.80 -7.54 4.00
N VAL A 43 -15.78 -8.28 3.56
CA VAL A 43 -14.75 -8.84 4.45
C VAL A 43 -14.01 -7.72 5.18
N ILE A 44 -13.64 -6.63 4.51
CA ILE A 44 -13.02 -5.47 5.17
C ILE A 44 -14.02 -4.82 6.13
N LYS A 45 -15.26 -4.54 5.71
CA LYS A 45 -16.29 -3.96 6.60
C LYS A 45 -16.60 -4.83 7.81
N SER A 46 -16.44 -6.15 7.70
CA SER A 46 -16.72 -7.10 8.78
C SER A 46 -15.67 -7.11 9.89
N GLN A 47 -14.52 -6.44 9.74
CA GLN A 47 -13.53 -6.41 10.84
C GLN A 47 -13.97 -5.46 11.95
N VAL A 48 -13.62 -5.84 13.18
CA VAL A 48 -14.03 -5.14 14.41
C VAL A 48 -13.30 -3.82 14.60
N THR A 49 -12.04 -3.71 14.19
CA THR A 49 -11.22 -2.51 14.40
C THR A 49 -10.71 -1.96 13.07
N ASN A 50 -10.69 -0.63 12.94
CA ASN A 50 -10.18 0.04 11.73
C ASN A 50 -8.75 -0.40 11.39
N HIS A 51 -7.90 -0.65 12.39
CA HIS A 51 -6.58 -1.22 12.17
C HIS A 51 -6.62 -2.57 11.43
N ARG A 52 -7.51 -3.50 11.83
CA ARG A 52 -7.64 -4.81 11.14
C ARG A 52 -8.18 -4.65 9.73
N LYS A 53 -9.15 -3.77 9.56
CA LYS A 53 -9.72 -3.45 8.26
C LYS A 53 -8.62 -2.93 7.30
N THR A 54 -7.82 -1.95 7.75
CA THR A 54 -6.70 -1.38 6.99
C THR A 54 -5.64 -2.43 6.67
N MET A 55 -5.29 -3.27 7.64
CA MET A 55 -4.35 -4.37 7.42
C MET A 55 -4.82 -5.33 6.32
N MET A 56 -6.10 -5.69 6.34
CA MET A 56 -6.65 -6.62 5.37
C MET A 56 -6.79 -5.99 3.98
N PHE A 57 -7.19 -4.71 3.95
CA PHE A 57 -7.20 -3.93 2.72
C PHE A 57 -5.80 -3.91 2.06
N LEU A 58 -4.76 -3.62 2.84
CA LEU A 58 -3.37 -3.59 2.36
C LEU A 58 -2.85 -4.98 1.94
N ASP A 59 -3.40 -6.07 2.50
CA ASP A 59 -3.11 -7.44 2.05
C ASP A 59 -3.82 -7.81 0.74
N ILE A 60 -5.02 -7.27 0.50
CA ILE A 60 -5.78 -7.51 -0.73
C ILE A 60 -5.20 -6.71 -1.90
N LEU A 61 -4.84 -5.45 -1.69
CA LEU A 61 -4.34 -4.54 -2.73
C LEU A 61 -3.26 -5.15 -3.66
N PRO A 62 -2.18 -5.81 -3.17
CA PRO A 62 -1.16 -6.40 -4.03
C PRO A 62 -1.64 -7.54 -4.93
N THR A 63 -2.78 -8.16 -4.61
CA THR A 63 -3.39 -9.23 -5.42
C THR A 63 -4.21 -8.69 -6.60
N ARG A 64 -4.56 -7.40 -6.60
CA ARG A 64 -5.44 -6.77 -7.60
C ARG A 64 -4.72 -6.27 -8.86
N GLY A 65 -3.40 -6.46 -8.92
CA GLY A 65 -2.59 -6.11 -10.09
C GLY A 65 -1.85 -4.77 -9.97
N PRO A 66 -1.12 -4.35 -11.01
CA PRO A 66 -0.27 -3.16 -10.97
C PRO A 66 -1.07 -1.85 -10.85
N LYS A 67 -2.28 -1.78 -11.42
CA LYS A 67 -3.14 -0.59 -11.36
C LYS A 67 -3.70 -0.30 -9.98
N ALA A 68 -3.80 -1.31 -9.11
CA ALA A 68 -4.39 -1.17 -7.79
C ALA A 68 -3.65 -0.18 -6.89
N PHE A 69 -2.33 -0.07 -7.04
CA PHE A 69 -1.53 0.90 -6.31
C PHE A 69 -1.83 2.33 -6.76
N ASP A 70 -1.82 2.57 -8.07
CA ASP A 70 -2.07 3.90 -8.63
C ASP A 70 -3.50 4.37 -8.33
N THR A 71 -4.51 3.51 -8.51
CA THR A 71 -5.90 3.81 -8.14
C THR A 71 -6.06 4.07 -6.63
N PHE A 72 -5.30 3.36 -5.79
CA PHE A 72 -5.26 3.66 -4.35
C PHE A 72 -4.66 5.05 -4.07
N LEU A 73 -3.59 5.45 -4.76
CA LEU A 73 -3.06 6.81 -4.65
C LEU A 73 -4.07 7.87 -5.09
N ASP A 74 -4.89 7.57 -6.10
CA ASP A 74 -5.96 8.46 -6.55
C ASP A 74 -7.10 8.56 -5.53
N SER A 75 -7.42 7.46 -4.84
CA SER A 75 -8.38 7.48 -3.73
C SER A 75 -7.90 8.34 -2.55
N LEU A 76 -6.59 8.55 -2.43
CA LEU A 76 -5.95 9.37 -1.39
C LEU A 76 -5.89 10.86 -1.73
N GLN A 77 -6.63 11.35 -2.72
CA GLN A 77 -6.74 12.80 -3.00
C GLN A 77 -7.20 13.62 -1.79
N ALA A 78 -8.03 13.03 -0.91
CA ALA A 78 -8.45 13.66 0.35
C ALA A 78 -7.34 13.69 1.42
N PHE A 79 -6.25 12.94 1.21
CA PHE A 79 -5.13 12.78 2.13
C PHE A 79 -3.79 12.98 1.40
N PRO A 80 -3.51 14.20 0.92
CA PRO A 80 -2.31 14.48 0.12
C PRO A 80 -1.02 14.10 0.87
N TRP A 81 -0.99 14.26 2.19
CA TRP A 81 0.16 13.88 3.02
C TRP A 81 0.41 12.36 3.05
N ILE A 82 -0.64 11.53 2.97
CA ILE A 82 -0.49 10.06 2.87
C ILE A 82 0.03 9.71 1.48
N LYS A 83 -0.54 10.32 0.44
CA LYS A 83 -0.11 10.14 -0.95
C LYS A 83 1.36 10.49 -1.12
N GLU A 84 1.79 11.66 -0.63
CA GLU A 84 3.19 12.09 -0.67
C GLU A 84 4.10 11.10 0.08
N LYS A 85 3.66 10.60 1.23
CA LYS A 85 4.41 9.62 2.02
C LYS A 85 4.59 8.30 1.26
N LEU A 86 3.53 7.81 0.61
CA LEU A 86 3.57 6.62 -0.26
C LEU A 86 4.51 6.83 -1.45
N GLU A 87 4.40 7.96 -2.15
CA GLU A 87 5.25 8.28 -3.30
C GLU A 87 6.71 8.44 -2.90
N LYS A 88 6.98 9.07 -1.76
CA LYS A 88 8.32 9.18 -1.19
C LYS A 88 8.87 7.80 -0.87
N LYS A 89 8.10 6.94 -0.20
CA LYS A 89 8.53 5.57 0.11
C LYS A 89 8.78 4.74 -1.15
N ARG A 90 7.94 4.91 -2.18
CA ARG A 90 8.12 4.27 -3.49
C ARG A 90 9.42 4.68 -4.18
N LYS A 91 9.79 5.97 -4.07
CA LYS A 91 11.07 6.49 -4.56
C LYS A 91 12.25 5.99 -3.71
N GLU A 92 12.08 5.86 -2.39
CA GLU A 92 13.11 5.33 -1.49
C GLU A 92 13.33 3.81 -1.66
N THR A 93 12.30 3.05 -2.03
CA THR A 93 12.41 1.61 -2.37
C THR A 93 13.06 1.39 -3.74
N VAL A 94 14.13 2.12 -4.04
CA VAL A 94 15.09 1.67 -5.07
C VAL A 94 15.59 0.30 -4.61
N PRO A 95 15.72 -0.71 -5.49
CA PRO A 95 16.55 -1.85 -5.15
C PRO A 95 17.95 -1.26 -4.96
N GLU A 96 18.39 -1.09 -3.72
CA GLU A 96 19.80 -1.17 -3.46
C GLU A 96 20.20 -2.56 -3.95
N ASP A 97 20.74 -2.61 -5.16
CA ASP A 97 21.63 -3.68 -5.57
C ASP A 97 22.61 -3.87 -4.41
N PRO A 98 22.65 -5.04 -3.75
CA PRO A 98 23.73 -5.36 -2.82
C PRO A 98 24.98 -5.73 -3.63
N ALA A 99 25.37 -4.88 -4.58
CA ALA A 99 26.54 -5.06 -5.45
C ALA A 99 27.61 -4.02 -5.10
N GLY A 100 27.87 -3.88 -3.81
CA GLY A 100 28.94 -3.03 -3.31
C GLY A 100 29.28 -3.42 -1.90
N ASP A 101 29.98 -4.55 -1.74
CA ASP A 101 31.03 -4.77 -0.73
C ASP A 101 31.68 -6.15 -0.96
N GLU A 102 33.00 -6.23 -0.76
CA GLU A 102 33.97 -7.31 -1.09
C GLU A 102 34.35 -7.38 -2.58
N GLU A 103 35.56 -7.01 -3.05
CA GLU A 103 36.89 -7.24 -2.51
C GLU A 103 37.79 -6.03 -2.77
N ALA A 104 38.28 -5.40 -1.69
CA ALA A 104 39.39 -4.46 -1.75
C ALA A 104 40.39 -4.83 -0.64
N TYR A 105 40.95 -6.04 -0.69
CA TYR A 105 42.22 -6.38 -0.03
C TYR A 105 42.90 -7.50 -0.80
N ASP A 106 43.73 -7.12 -1.78
CA ASP A 106 45.04 -7.75 -1.97
C ASP A 106 45.84 -6.93 -3.00
N LEU A 107 46.80 -6.15 -2.49
CA LEU A 107 48.08 -5.80 -3.15
C LEU A 107 49.03 -5.14 -2.15
#